data_AF-A0A7Y4XTX0-F1
#
_entry.id   AF-A0A7Y4XTX0-F1
#
_cell.length_a   1.000
_cell.length_b   1.000
_cell.length_c   1.000
_cell.angle_alpha   90.00
_cell.angle_beta   90.00
_cell.angle_gamma   90.00
#
_symmetry.space_group_name_H-M   'P 1'
#
loop_
_entity.id
_entity.type
_entity.pdbx_description
1 polymer ?
#
loop_
_entity_poly.entity_id
_entity_poly.type
_entity_poly.pdbx_seq_one_letter_code
_entity_poly.pdbx_strand_id
1 'polypeptide(L)' 'MKSTTPIKFEIGQKVLTPEGEGIIISIKGNKFKVKLTSGMEGLFSEDKIADDSDAG' A
#
# COMPACT_ATOMS: atom_id res chain seq x y z
N MET A 1 -9.56 16.05 -19.80
CA MET A 1 -8.24 15.46 -19.49
C MET A 1 -8.46 14.48 -18.35
N LYS A 2 -8.30 13.17 -18.58
CA LYS A 2 -8.42 12.19 -17.50
C LYS A 2 -7.14 12.33 -16.67
N SER A 3 -7.22 13.05 -15.55
CA SER A 3 -6.18 13.01 -14.52
C SER A 3 -6.23 11.62 -13.92
N THR A 4 -5.55 10.68 -14.56
CA THR A 4 -5.16 9.43 -13.94
C THR A 4 -4.12 9.83 -12.91
N THR A 5 -4.55 10.07 -11.67
CA THR A 5 -3.63 10.19 -10.53
C THR A 5 -2.66 9.02 -10.63
N PRO A 6 -1.34 9.25 -10.74
CA PRO A 6 -0.40 8.13 -10.78
C PRO A 6 -0.61 7.35 -9.49
N ILE A 7 -0.77 6.04 -9.62
CA ILE A 7 -0.85 5.12 -8.49
C ILE A 7 0.38 5.42 -7.63
N LYS A 8 0.22 6.08 -6.47
CA LYS A 8 1.33 6.59 -5.62
C LYS A 8 2.13 5.44 -4.97
N PHE A 9 1.73 4.20 -5.25
CA PHE A 9 2.17 3.00 -4.57
C PHE A 9 2.87 2.04 -5.53
N GLU A 10 4.10 1.64 -5.18
CA GLU A 10 4.89 0.66 -5.93
C GLU A 10 5.21 -0.60 -5.11
N ILE A 11 5.48 -1.72 -5.80
CA ILE A 11 5.91 -2.96 -5.15
C ILE A 11 7.29 -2.71 -4.52
N GLY A 12 7.44 -3.02 -3.24
CA GLY A 12 8.63 -2.73 -2.45
C GLY A 12 8.49 -1.47 -1.58
N GLN A 13 7.46 -0.66 -1.80
CA GLN A 13 7.20 0.51 -0.97
C GLN A 13 6.64 0.11 0.40
N LYS A 14 7.12 0.80 1.43
CA LYS A 14 6.57 0.73 2.78
C LYS A 14 5.26 1.52 2.84
N VAL A 15 4.23 0.90 3.38
CA VAL A 15 2.91 1.51 3.56
C VAL A 15 2.37 1.21 4.94
N LEU A 16 1.55 2.12 5.44
CA LEU A 16 0.76 1.91 6.65
C LEU A 16 -0.58 1.29 6.28
N THR A 17 -0.95 0.22 6.95
CA THR A 17 -2.26 -0.42 6.82
C THR A 17 -2.98 -0.39 8.17
N PRO A 18 -4.31 -0.57 8.23
CA PRO A 18 -5.02 -0.66 9.51
C PRO A 18 -4.55 -1.83 10.41
N GLU A 19 -3.89 -2.85 9.84
CA GLU A 19 -3.30 -3.95 10.61
C GLU A 19 -1.85 -3.67 11.05
N GLY A 20 -1.27 -2.55 10.59
CA GLY A 20 0.09 -2.11 10.91
C GLY A 20 0.91 -1.78 9.66
N GLU A 21 2.17 -1.46 9.89
CA GLU A 21 3.14 -1.22 8.82
C GLU A 21 3.46 -2.48 8.03
N GLY A 22 3.62 -2.33 6.72
CA GLY A 22 4.06 -3.41 5.86
C GLY A 22 4.68 -2.92 4.55
N ILE A 23 5.05 -3.87 3.71
CA ILE A 23 5.66 -3.61 2.40
C ILE A 23 4.77 -4.18 1.32
N ILE A 24 4.48 -3.41 0.27
CA ILE A 24 3.71 -3.90 -0.87
C ILE A 24 4.52 -4.97 -1.59
N ILE A 25 3.98 -6.18 -1.70
CA ILE A 25 4.60 -7.30 -2.41
C ILE A 25 3.91 -7.60 -3.75
N SER A 26 2.69 -7.09 -3.96
CA SER A 26 1.97 -7.26 -5.22
C SER A 26 0.87 -6.22 -5.38
N ILE A 27 0.64 -5.75 -6.61
CA ILE A 27 -0.42 -4.81 -6.96
C ILE A 27 -1.25 -5.43 -8.08
N LYS A 28 -2.55 -5.58 -7.86
CA LYS A 28 -3.52 -6.09 -8.84
C LYS A 28 -4.70 -5.13 -8.94
N GLY A 29 -4.62 -4.18 -9.86
CA GLY A 29 -5.61 -3.10 -9.98
C GLY A 29 -5.67 -2.30 -8.67
N ASN A 30 -6.85 -2.22 -8.05
CA ASN A 30 -7.07 -1.55 -6.75
C ASN A 30 -6.76 -2.40 -5.52
N LYS A 31 -6.17 -3.60 -5.68
CA LYS A 31 -5.81 -4.48 -4.56
C LYS A 31 -4.30 -4.57 -4.40
N PHE A 32 -3.84 -4.29 -3.20
CA PHE A 32 -2.45 -4.26 -2.78
C PHE A 32 -2.24 -5.40 -1.79
N LYS A 33 -1.39 -6.34 -2.14
CA LYS A 33 -0.93 -7.37 -1.22
C LYS A 33 0.24 -6.79 -0.45
N VAL A 34 0.09 -6.63 0.86
CA VAL A 34 1.07 -6.05 1.75
C VAL A 34 1.57 -7.14 2.70
N LYS A 35 2.89 -7.26 2.83
CA LYS A 35 3.53 -8.10 3.85
C LYS A 35 3.80 -7.24 5.07
N LEU A 36 3.04 -7.47 6.13
CA LEU A 36 3.19 -6.78 7.41
C LEU A 36 4.54 -7.13 8.05
N THR A 37 5.07 -6.21 8.85
CA THR A 37 6.33 -6.42 9.59
C THR A 37 6.23 -7.59 10.58
N SER A 38 5.02 -7.91 11.04
CA SER A 38 4.73 -9.11 11.85
C SER A 38 4.93 -10.43 11.10
N GLY A 39 5.14 -10.40 9.78
CA GLY A 39 5.31 -11.58 8.92
C GLY A 39 4.02 -12.10 8.28
N MET A 40 2.87 -11.51 8.62
CA MET A 40 1.59 -11.82 8.00
C MET A 40 1.41 -11.09 6.67
N GLU A 41 0.64 -11.67 5.75
CA GLU A 41 0.30 -11.04 4.48
C GLU A 41 -1.17 -10.66 4.46
N GLY A 42 -1.45 -9.39 4.19
CA GLY A 42 -2.80 -8.86 4.05
C GLY A 42 -3.08 -8.36 2.64
N LEU A 43 -4.36 -8.36 2.25
CA LEU A 43 -4.84 -7.77 1.00
C LEU A 43 -5.67 -6.54 1.34
N PHE A 44 -5.16 -5.38 0.94
CA PHE A 44 -5.76 -4.09 1.23
C PHE A 44 -6.11 -3.36 -0.07
N SER A 45 -7.08 -2.45 0.01
CA SER A 45 -7.40 -1.54 -1.08
C SER A 45 -6.54 -0.28 -0.97
N GLU A 46 -6.37 0.46 -2.07
CA GLU A 46 -5.66 1.74 -2.08
C GLU A 46 -6.15 2.67 -0.97
N ASP A 47 -7.46 2.75 -0.76
CA ASP A 47 -8.10 3.61 0.25
C ASP A 47 -7.77 3.20 1.70
N LYS A 48 -7.23 1.99 1.91
CA LYS A 48 -6.86 1.45 3.22
C LYS A 48 -5.36 1.46 3.47
N ILE A 49 -4.56 1.86 2.49
CA ILE A 49 -3.12 1.97 2.62
C ILE A 49 -2.73 3.45 2.56
N ALA A 50 -1.88 3.86 3.49
CA ALA A 50 -1.31 5.20 3.53
C ALA A 50 0.19 5.13 3.23
N ASP A 51 0.70 6.15 2.54
CA ASP A 51 2.14 6.33 2.38
C ASP A 51 2.73 6.82 3.70
N ASP A 52 3.73 6.10 4.23
CA ASP A 52 4.41 6.45 5.49
C ASP A 52 5.23 7.74 5.37
N SER A 53 5.53 8.17 4.13
CA SER A 53 6.35 9.37 3.84
C SER A 53 5.61 10.70 3.99
N ASP A 54 4.31 10.70 4.34
CA ASP A 54 3.48 11.91 4.45
C ASP A 54 3.07 12.19 5.92
N ALA A 55 3.92 11.81 6.88
CA ALA A 55 3.79 12.17 8.28
C ALA A 55 4.80 13.26 8.67
N GLY A 56 4.65 14.46 8.07
CA GLY A 56 5.28 15.71 8.54
C GLY A 56 6.55 16.15 7.83
#